data_AF-A0A1V4JSM9-F1
#
_entry.id   AF-A0A1V4JSM9-F1
#
_cell.length_a   1.000
_cell.length_b   1.000
_cell.length_c   1.000
_cell.angle_alpha   90.00
_cell.angle_beta   90.00
_cell.angle_gamma   90.00
#
_symmetry.space_group_name_H-M   'P 1'
#
loop_
_entity.id
_entity.type
_entity.pdbx_description
1 polymer ?
#
loop_
_entity_poly.entity_id
_entity_poly.type
_entity_poly.pdbx_seq_one_letter_code
_entity_poly.pdbx_strand_id
1 'polypeptide(L)'
;MDARKQEQEALEKHKQLFEGLRFFLNREVPREPLAFVIRCFGGQVSWDKSLCIGATYDVTDPSITHHIVDRPRVEPQVVGRYYLQPQWVFDSVNAKLCLPVADYFPGVLLPPHLSPFVTEQEGDYVPPEKLKLLALQRGENPGVRGPEATEAELGGSA
;
A
#
# COMPACT_ATOMS: atom_id res chain seq x y z
N MET A 1 -14.27 -19.16 -23.99
CA MET A 1 -13.74 -17.83 -24.35
C MET A 1 -13.77 -16.87 -23.16
N ASP A 2 -14.49 -17.23 -22.09
CA ASP A 2 -14.78 -16.36 -20.96
C ASP A 2 -13.61 -16.17 -19.99
N ALA A 3 -12.80 -17.21 -19.73
CA ALA A 3 -11.65 -17.12 -18.84
C ALA A 3 -10.58 -16.12 -19.33
N ARG A 4 -10.25 -16.13 -20.63
CA ARG A 4 -9.30 -15.17 -21.22
C ARG A 4 -9.83 -13.74 -21.17
N LYS A 5 -11.15 -13.57 -21.36
CA LYS A 5 -11.79 -12.26 -21.26
C LYS A 5 -11.74 -11.72 -19.83
N GLN A 6 -12.05 -12.57 -18.85
CA GLN A 6 -11.95 -12.22 -17.42
C GLN A 6 -10.52 -11.88 -17.01
N GLU A 7 -9.54 -12.64 -17.48
CA GLU A 7 -8.12 -12.37 -17.23
C GLU A 7 -7.69 -11.02 -17.83
N GLN A 8 -8.11 -10.73 -19.06
CA GLN A 8 -7.86 -9.44 -19.69
C GLN A 8 -8.51 -8.29 -18.91
N GLU A 9 -9.77 -8.45 -18.50
CA GLU A 9 -10.48 -7.44 -17.70
C GLU A 9 -9.81 -7.20 -16.34
N ALA A 10 -9.34 -8.26 -15.68
CA ALA A 10 -8.59 -8.14 -14.43
C ALA A 10 -7.25 -7.42 -14.63
N LEU A 11 -6.57 -7.68 -15.75
CA LEU A 11 -5.32 -7.01 -16.09
C LEU A 11 -5.53 -5.51 -16.39
N GLU A 12 -6.58 -5.17 -17.14
CA GLU A 12 -6.90 -3.75 -17.41
C GLU A 12 -7.26 -2.99 -16.13
N LYS A 13 -8.04 -3.60 -15.24
CA LYS A 13 -8.31 -3.02 -13.91
C LYS A 13 -7.02 -2.84 -13.10
N HIS A 14 -6.11 -3.81 -13.15
CA HIS A 14 -4.84 -3.71 -12.45
C HIS A 14 -4.00 -2.55 -12.99
N LYS A 15 -3.90 -2.35 -14.31
CA LYS A 15 -3.21 -1.21 -14.93
C LYS A 15 -3.78 0.16 -14.54
N GLN A 16 -5.02 0.20 -14.04
CA GLN A 16 -5.70 1.41 -13.59
C GLN A 16 -5.79 1.50 -12.06
N LEU A 17 -4.96 0.74 -11.32
CA LEU A 17 -5.01 0.65 -9.86
C LEU A 17 -4.96 2.01 -9.15
N PHE A 18 -4.20 2.96 -9.69
CA PHE A 18 -4.02 4.30 -9.13
C PHE A 18 -4.73 5.38 -9.95
N GLU A 19 -5.68 5.01 -10.79
CA GLU A 19 -6.46 5.97 -11.58
C GLU A 19 -7.15 7.00 -10.67
N GLY A 20 -7.03 8.28 -11.04
CA GLY A 20 -7.56 9.40 -10.26
C GLY A 20 -6.75 9.78 -9.01
N LEU A 21 -5.72 9.01 -8.64
CA LEU A 21 -4.84 9.34 -7.52
C LEU A 21 -3.70 10.26 -7.97
N ARG A 22 -3.34 11.22 -7.10
CA ARG A 22 -2.28 12.20 -7.33
C ARG A 22 -1.23 12.10 -6.24
N PHE A 23 -0.01 11.73 -6.64
CA PHE A 23 1.12 11.45 -5.78
C PHE A 23 2.15 12.57 -5.81
N PHE A 24 2.63 12.96 -4.64
CA PHE A 24 3.80 13.82 -4.52
C PHE A 24 4.95 13.05 -3.87
N LEU A 25 6.11 13.03 -4.52
CA LEU A 25 7.32 12.35 -4.02
C LEU A 25 8.23 13.36 -3.34
N ASN A 26 8.56 13.10 -2.06
CA ASN A 26 9.48 13.94 -1.32
C ASN A 26 10.94 13.71 -1.74
N ARG A 27 11.87 14.57 -1.31
CA ARG A 27 13.27 14.55 -1.76
C ARG A 27 14.05 13.29 -1.34
N GLU A 28 13.68 12.69 -0.21
CA GLU A 28 14.38 11.52 0.32
C GLU A 28 13.99 10.18 -0.33
N VAL A 29 12.84 10.12 -1.02
CA VAL A 29 12.33 8.85 -1.53
C VAL A 29 12.92 8.52 -2.90
N PRO A 30 13.13 7.22 -3.23
CA PRO A 30 13.68 6.83 -4.53
C PRO A 30 12.69 7.13 -5.65
N ARG A 31 12.89 8.27 -6.32
CA ARG A 31 11.95 8.86 -7.28
C ARG A 31 11.73 8.00 -8.51
N GLU A 32 12.80 7.53 -9.15
CA GLU A 32 12.76 6.80 -10.41
C GLU A 32 11.87 5.55 -10.35
N PRO A 33 12.06 4.61 -9.39
CA PRO A 33 11.21 3.43 -9.32
C PRO A 33 9.77 3.77 -8.93
N LEU A 34 9.55 4.70 -8.00
CA LEU A 34 8.21 5.10 -7.59
C LEU A 34 7.44 5.76 -8.73
N ALA A 35 8.06 6.70 -9.43
CA ALA A 35 7.44 7.39 -10.56
C ALA A 35 7.13 6.43 -11.71
N PHE A 36 8.02 5.47 -11.99
CA PHE A 36 7.78 4.43 -12.98
C PHE A 36 6.56 3.59 -12.60
N VAL A 37 6.55 3.03 -11.40
CA VAL A 37 5.45 2.18 -10.91
C VAL A 37 4.13 2.94 -10.91
N ILE A 38 4.06 4.12 -10.29
CA ILE A 38 2.82 4.89 -10.18
C ILE A 38 2.22 5.19 -11.57
N ARG A 39 3.07 5.57 -12.54
CA ARG A 39 2.62 5.86 -13.92
C ARG A 39 2.16 4.61 -14.66
N CYS A 40 2.83 3.47 -14.48
CA CYS A 40 2.41 2.20 -15.07
C CYS A 40 1.01 1.76 -14.60
N PHE A 41 0.60 2.22 -13.42
CA PHE A 41 -0.68 1.90 -12.78
C PHE A 41 -1.72 3.03 -12.85
N GLY A 42 -1.54 4.00 -13.77
CA GLY A 42 -2.53 5.04 -14.06
C GLY A 42 -2.54 6.23 -13.09
N GLY A 43 -1.62 6.26 -12.12
CA GLY A 43 -1.50 7.36 -11.16
C GLY A 43 -0.75 8.55 -11.72
N GLN A 44 -1.12 9.74 -11.25
CA GLN A 44 -0.36 10.96 -11.54
C GLN A 44 0.71 11.14 -10.47
N VAL A 45 1.92 11.52 -10.87
CA VAL A 45 3.05 11.70 -9.94
C VAL A 45 3.84 12.96 -10.27
N SER A 46 4.24 13.68 -9.22
CA SER A 46 5.11 14.86 -9.30
C SER A 46 6.10 14.92 -8.15
N TRP A 47 7.02 15.87 -8.25
CA TRP A 47 8.10 16.11 -7.31
C TRP A 47 8.49 17.59 -7.34
N ASP A 48 9.38 18.00 -6.44
CA ASP A 48 9.91 19.36 -6.39
C ASP A 48 10.64 19.73 -7.69
N LYS A 49 10.26 20.85 -8.31
CA LYS A 49 10.78 21.34 -9.61
C LYS A 49 12.30 21.53 -9.63
N SER A 50 12.93 21.78 -8.48
CA SER A 50 14.38 21.96 -8.36
C SER A 50 15.16 20.65 -8.36
N LEU A 51 14.51 19.51 -8.12
CA LEU A 51 15.18 18.20 -8.13
C LEU A 51 15.45 17.71 -9.55
N CYS A 52 14.43 17.77 -10.42
CA CYS A 52 14.50 17.22 -11.77
C CYS A 52 13.39 17.83 -12.65
N ILE A 53 13.67 17.94 -13.95
CA ILE A 53 12.67 18.33 -14.95
C ILE A 53 11.50 17.35 -15.00
N GLY A 54 10.34 17.81 -15.46
CA GLY A 54 9.14 16.97 -15.63
C GLY A 54 8.19 16.93 -14.43
N ALA A 55 8.41 17.80 -13.43
CA ALA A 55 7.41 18.12 -12.43
C ALA A 55 6.23 18.87 -13.07
N THR A 56 5.02 18.46 -12.73
CA THR A 56 3.74 18.89 -13.30
C THR A 56 2.90 19.75 -12.34
N TYR A 57 3.06 19.52 -11.03
CA TYR A 57 2.39 20.28 -9.98
C TYR A 57 3.31 20.44 -8.76
N ASP A 58 2.99 21.42 -7.93
CA ASP A 58 3.78 21.80 -6.75
C ASP A 58 3.28 21.10 -5.47
N VAL A 59 4.10 21.02 -4.43
CA VAL A 59 3.74 20.47 -3.12
C VAL A 59 2.53 21.18 -2.48
N THR A 60 2.31 22.44 -2.83
CA THR A 60 1.18 23.25 -2.38
C THR A 60 -0.14 22.95 -3.09
N ASP A 61 -0.15 22.12 -4.14
CA ASP A 61 -1.36 21.78 -4.88
C ASP A 61 -2.35 21.01 -3.99
N PRO A 62 -3.57 21.53 -3.75
CA PRO A 62 -4.56 20.90 -2.88
C PRO A 62 -5.13 19.60 -3.45
N SER A 63 -4.96 19.34 -4.74
CA SER A 63 -5.45 18.10 -5.38
C SER A 63 -4.57 16.87 -5.13
N ILE A 64 -3.41 17.04 -4.48
CA ILE A 64 -2.54 15.92 -4.08
C ILE A 64 -3.27 15.09 -3.02
N THR A 65 -3.50 13.81 -3.33
CA THR A 65 -4.18 12.88 -2.42
C THR A 65 -3.17 12.08 -1.57
N HIS A 66 -2.02 11.72 -2.14
CA HIS A 66 -1.01 10.89 -1.51
C HIS A 66 0.36 11.57 -1.55
N HIS A 67 1.04 11.64 -0.41
CA HIS A 67 2.37 12.23 -0.27
C HIS A 67 3.33 11.15 0.23
N ILE A 68 4.28 10.76 -0.61
CA ILE A 68 5.24 9.70 -0.30
C ILE A 68 6.46 10.29 0.40
N VAL A 69 6.70 9.83 1.63
CA VAL A 69 7.67 10.37 2.59
C VAL A 69 8.35 9.22 3.35
N ASP A 70 9.64 9.35 3.64
CA ASP A 70 10.42 8.31 4.37
C ASP A 70 10.97 8.84 5.72
N ARG A 71 10.40 9.94 6.21
CA ARG A 71 10.82 10.58 7.46
C ARG A 71 9.90 10.15 8.60
N PRO A 72 10.44 9.93 9.82
CA PRO A 72 9.65 9.51 10.97
C PRO A 72 8.64 10.58 11.44
N ARG A 73 8.86 11.84 11.07
CA ARG A 73 7.94 12.95 11.34
C ARG A 73 7.80 13.80 10.10
N VAL A 74 6.56 14.17 9.80
CA VAL A 74 6.23 15.08 8.71
C VAL A 74 5.34 16.17 9.26
N GLU A 75 5.89 17.37 9.37
CA GLU A 75 5.17 18.58 9.77
C GLU A 75 5.62 19.74 8.88
N PRO A 76 4.68 20.61 8.44
CA PRO A 76 3.23 20.56 8.66
C PRO A 76 2.51 19.59 7.70
N GLN A 77 1.45 18.94 8.19
CA GLN A 77 0.56 18.11 7.36
C GLN A 77 -0.58 18.93 6.78
N VAL A 78 -0.92 18.66 5.51
CA VAL A 78 -2.07 19.26 4.83
C VAL A 78 -3.30 18.39 5.06
N VAL A 79 -4.41 19.00 5.49
CA VAL A 79 -5.69 18.31 5.70
C VAL A 79 -6.18 17.69 4.39
N GLY A 80 -6.66 16.45 4.44
CA GLY A 80 -7.16 15.72 3.26
C GLY A 80 -6.06 15.06 2.42
N ARG A 81 -4.80 15.13 2.85
CA ARG A 81 -3.66 14.47 2.19
C ARG A 81 -3.13 13.33 3.07
N TYR A 82 -2.98 12.15 2.49
CA TYR A 82 -2.37 11.01 3.17
C TYR A 82 -0.85 11.06 3.01
N TYR A 83 -0.13 11.05 4.14
CA TYR A 83 1.31 10.94 4.16
C TYR A 83 1.67 9.47 4.36
N LEU A 84 2.41 8.88 3.43
CA LEU A 84 2.63 7.44 3.36
C LEU A 84 4.08 7.10 3.10
N GLN A 85 4.51 5.98 3.66
CA GLN A 85 5.82 5.43 3.39
C GLN A 85 5.88 4.79 1.98
N PRO A 86 7.04 4.80 1.30
CA PRO A 86 7.19 4.26 -0.06
C PRO A 86 6.69 2.83 -0.24
N GLN A 87 6.77 2.02 0.83
CA GLN A 87 6.34 0.62 0.84
C GLN A 87 4.88 0.45 0.43
N TRP A 88 3.98 1.39 0.77
CA TRP A 88 2.55 1.31 0.42
C TRP A 88 2.32 1.17 -1.08
N VAL A 89 3.13 1.85 -1.91
CA VAL A 89 3.01 1.83 -3.37
C VAL A 89 3.32 0.44 -3.90
N PHE A 90 4.43 -0.16 -3.45
CA PHE A 90 4.85 -1.48 -3.91
C PHE A 90 3.92 -2.58 -3.39
N ASP A 91 3.55 -2.52 -2.11
CA ASP A 91 2.65 -3.50 -1.50
C ASP A 91 1.27 -3.47 -2.16
N SER A 92 0.74 -2.28 -2.46
CA SER A 92 -0.56 -2.14 -3.16
C SER A 92 -0.51 -2.74 -4.56
N VAL A 93 0.59 -2.54 -5.28
CA VAL A 93 0.79 -3.12 -6.61
C VAL A 93 0.90 -4.63 -6.55
N ASN A 94 1.67 -5.17 -5.60
CA ASN A 94 1.83 -6.61 -5.40
C ASN A 94 0.51 -7.27 -4.98
N ALA A 95 -0.27 -6.59 -4.14
CA ALA A 95 -1.59 -7.01 -3.69
C ALA A 95 -2.68 -6.88 -4.76
N LYS A 96 -2.41 -6.14 -5.85
CA LYS A 96 -3.39 -5.71 -6.87
C LYS A 96 -4.59 -4.96 -6.27
N LEU A 97 -4.36 -4.25 -5.16
CA LEU A 97 -5.39 -3.61 -4.35
C LEU A 97 -4.80 -2.37 -3.67
N CYS A 98 -5.56 -1.28 -3.61
CA CYS A 98 -5.18 -0.12 -2.79
C CYS A 98 -5.30 -0.51 -1.31
N LEU A 99 -4.15 -0.70 -0.65
CA LEU A 99 -4.12 -1.14 0.75
C LEU A 99 -4.57 -0.04 1.71
N PRO A 100 -5.06 -0.40 2.91
CA PRO A 100 -5.38 0.58 3.95
C PRO A 100 -4.19 1.49 4.26
N VAL A 101 -4.38 2.80 4.12
CA VAL A 101 -3.32 3.79 4.29
C VAL A 101 -2.80 3.89 5.73
N ALA A 102 -3.64 3.53 6.72
CA ALA A 102 -3.35 3.68 8.14
C ALA A 102 -2.13 2.86 8.60
N ASP A 103 -1.92 1.68 8.01
CA ASP A 103 -0.80 0.78 8.33
C ASP A 103 0.55 1.30 7.81
N TYR A 104 0.53 2.36 6.99
CA TYR A 104 1.69 2.88 6.27
C TYR A 104 2.00 4.35 6.60
N PHE A 105 1.33 4.93 7.60
CA PHE A 105 1.63 6.27 8.05
C PHE A 105 3.06 6.38 8.62
N PRO A 106 3.72 7.54 8.50
CA PRO A 106 5.00 7.81 9.14
C PRO A 106 4.99 7.47 10.63
N GLY A 107 6.00 6.73 11.08
CA GLY A 107 6.17 6.34 12.49
C GLY A 107 5.37 5.11 12.92
N VAL A 108 4.53 4.53 12.05
CA VAL A 108 3.88 3.23 12.28
C VAL A 108 4.84 2.10 11.93
N LEU A 109 4.73 0.98 12.65
CA LEU A 109 5.43 -0.26 12.30
C LEU A 109 4.85 -0.80 10.99
N LEU A 110 5.65 -0.78 9.93
CA LEU A 110 5.23 -1.23 8.62
C LEU A 110 4.91 -2.74 8.60
N PRO A 111 3.88 -3.15 7.83
CA PRO A 111 3.64 -4.57 7.60
C PRO A 111 4.87 -5.26 6.98
N PRO A 112 5.13 -6.53 7.32
CA PRO A 112 6.09 -7.37 6.60
C PRO A 112 5.78 -7.41 5.09
N HIS A 113 6.79 -7.13 4.26
CA HIS A 113 6.63 -7.18 2.80
C HIS A 113 6.48 -8.63 2.33
N LEU A 114 5.44 -8.88 1.53
CA LEU A 114 5.18 -10.18 0.92
C LEU A 114 5.72 -10.19 -0.51
N SER A 115 6.63 -11.13 -0.80
CA SER A 115 7.21 -11.28 -2.14
C SER A 115 6.15 -11.80 -3.12
N PRO A 116 5.98 -11.16 -4.30
CA PRO A 116 5.05 -11.62 -5.32
C PRO A 116 5.53 -12.89 -6.03
N PHE A 117 6.78 -13.29 -5.84
CA PHE A 117 7.38 -14.45 -6.51
C PHE A 117 7.31 -15.74 -5.68
N VAL A 118 6.85 -15.68 -4.43
CA VAL A 118 6.74 -16.85 -3.56
C VAL A 118 5.39 -17.52 -3.76
N THR A 119 5.40 -18.70 -4.38
CA THR A 119 4.24 -19.60 -4.44
C THR A 119 4.29 -20.56 -3.25
N GLU A 120 3.26 -20.53 -2.41
CA GLU A 120 3.12 -21.49 -1.31
C GLU A 120 2.72 -22.85 -1.86
N GLN A 121 3.36 -23.89 -1.34
CA GLN A 121 2.99 -25.27 -1.54
C GLN A 121 2.10 -25.75 -0.40
N GLU A 122 1.40 -26.86 -0.62
CA GLU A 122 0.54 -27.47 0.39
C GLU A 122 1.40 -27.93 1.59
N GLY A 123 1.18 -27.30 2.75
CA GLY A 123 1.96 -27.54 3.97
C GLY A 123 2.94 -26.42 4.35
N ASP A 124 3.12 -25.41 3.50
CA ASP A 124 3.92 -24.23 3.84
C ASP A 124 3.22 -23.36 4.89
N TYR A 125 4.01 -22.75 5.77
CA TYR A 125 3.51 -21.75 6.71
C TYR A 125 3.04 -20.51 5.94
N VAL A 126 1.76 -20.17 6.08
CA VAL A 126 1.16 -18.95 5.54
C VAL A 126 1.23 -17.85 6.59
N PRO A 127 1.97 -16.75 6.37
CA PRO A 127 2.05 -15.66 7.34
C PRO A 127 0.67 -15.02 7.61
N PRO A 128 0.37 -14.59 8.85
CA PRO A 128 -0.88 -13.92 9.21
C PRO A 128 -1.23 -12.71 8.34
N GLU A 129 -0.21 -12.00 7.84
CA GLU A 129 -0.34 -10.85 6.96
C GLU A 129 -0.91 -11.25 5.60
N LYS A 130 -0.49 -12.42 5.10
CA LYS A 130 -1.02 -12.96 3.84
C LYS A 130 -2.47 -13.39 3.99
N LEU A 131 -2.84 -13.96 5.14
CA LEU A 131 -4.23 -14.27 5.45
C LEU A 131 -5.10 -13.00 5.46
N LYS A 132 -4.61 -11.91 6.07
CA LYS A 132 -5.29 -10.60 6.03
C LYS A 132 -5.44 -10.06 4.62
N LEU A 133 -4.41 -10.18 3.79
CA LEU A 133 -4.44 -9.73 2.39
C LEU A 133 -5.45 -10.53 1.55
N LEU A 134 -5.50 -11.86 1.72
CA LEU A 134 -6.49 -12.72 1.08
C LEU A 134 -7.92 -12.38 1.53
N ALA A 135 -8.13 -12.06 2.81
CA ALA A 135 -9.42 -11.61 3.33
C ALA A 135 -9.84 -10.26 2.71
N LEU A 136 -8.92 -9.29 2.62
CA LEU A 136 -9.16 -7.99 1.98
C LEU A 136 -9.53 -8.14 0.50
N GLN A 137 -8.86 -9.04 -0.23
CA GLN A 137 -9.19 -9.33 -1.63
C GLN A 137 -10.58 -9.95 -1.81
N ARG A 138 -11.09 -10.67 -0.80
CA ARG A 138 -12.45 -11.21 -0.77
C ARG A 138 -13.50 -10.17 -0.33
N GLY A 139 -13.07 -8.96 0.06
CA GLY A 139 -13.94 -7.89 0.56
C GLY A 139 -14.28 -8.03 2.05
N GLU A 140 -13.59 -8.90 2.78
CA GLU A 140 -13.73 -9.03 4.23
C GLU A 140 -12.85 -7.97 4.92
N ASN A 141 -13.38 -7.32 5.95
CA ASN A 141 -12.63 -6.33 6.72
C ASN A 141 -12.07 -7.01 7.98
N PRO A 142 -10.77 -7.36 8.05
CA PRO A 142 -10.21 -8.17 9.14
C PRO A 142 -10.07 -7.40 10.47
N GLY A 143 -10.57 -6.16 10.55
CA GLY A 143 -10.47 -5.27 11.72
C GLY A 143 -11.34 -5.64 12.93
N VAL A 144 -12.06 -6.76 12.95
CA VAL A 144 -12.87 -7.18 14.10
C VAL A 144 -12.54 -8.62 14.51
N ARG A 145 -11.31 -8.84 14.96
CA ARG A 145 -11.00 -9.81 16.01
C ARG A 145 -9.63 -9.47 16.57
N GLY A 146 -9.63 -8.68 17.64
CA GLY A 146 -8.46 -8.58 18.51
C GLY A 146 -8.12 -9.96 19.07
N PRO A 147 -6.88 -10.18 19.52
CA PRO A 147 -6.50 -11.44 20.15
C PRO A 147 -7.29 -11.56 21.47
N GLU A 148 -8.35 -12.36 21.47
CA GLU A 148 -8.80 -13.01 22.71
C GLU A 148 -7.71 -14.02 23.06
N ALA A 149 -6.70 -13.54 23.80
CA ALA A 149 -5.85 -14.42 24.56
C ALA A 149 -6.73 -15.06 25.63
N THR A 150 -7.19 -16.28 25.33
CA THR A 150 -7.75 -17.21 26.29
C THR A 150 -6.70 -17.48 27.37
N GLU A 151 -6.82 -16.83 28.52
CA GLU A 151 -6.20 -17.32 29.76
C GLU A 151 -6.96 -18.58 30.19
N ALA A 152 -6.54 -19.71 29.64
CA ALA A 152 -6.89 -21.03 30.13
C ALA A 152 -6.17 -21.26 31.47
N GLU A 153 -6.98 -21.38 32.51
CA GLU A 153 -6.83 -22.26 33.67
C GLU A 153 -5.41 -22.58 34.16
N LEU A 154 -5.01 -21.93 35.26
CA LEU A 154 -4.04 -22.49 36.20
C LEU A 154 -4.72 -22.82 37.52
N GLY A 155 -5.11 -24.09 37.65
CA GLY A 155 -4.77 -24.90 38.82
C GLY A 155 -5.67 -24.78 40.05
N GLY A 156 -6.74 -25.58 40.05
CA GLY A 156 -7.31 -26.10 41.29
C GLY A 156 -6.53 -27.32 41.79
N SER A 157 -6.34 -27.35 43.11
CA SER A 157 -6.06 -28.51 43.99
C SER A 157 -4.62 -29.04 44.08
N ALA A 158 -3.95 -28.69 45.18
CA ALA A 158 -3.67 -29.61 46.29
C ALA A 158 -3.53 -28.83 47.60
#